data_AF-A0A1I4ZC40-F1
#
_entry.id   AF-A0A1I4ZC40-F1
#
_cell.length_a   1.000
_cell.length_b   1.000
_cell.length_c   1.000
_cell.angle_alpha   90.00
_cell.angle_beta   90.00
_cell.angle_gamma   90.00
#
_symmetry.space_group_name_H-M   'P 1'
#
loop_
_entity.id
_entity.type
_entity.pdbx_description
1 polymer ?
#
loop_
_entity_poly.entity_id
_entity_poly.type
_entity_poly.pdbx_seq_one_letter_code
_entity_poly.pdbx_strand_id
1 'polypeptide(L)' 'MTDTTDNQSNKKDRKSGSPSVLKIMQSILAGAFGVQSDKRRQEDFSSHSPLPYIIAGLLFTAAFVGGLILVVQAVLASQ' A
#
# COMPACT_ATOMS: atom_id res chain seq x y z
N MET A 1 -10.14 6.43 49.54
CA MET A 1 -9.95 6.99 48.19
C MET A 1 -8.53 6.70 47.73
N THR A 2 -8.30 5.54 47.14
CA THR A 2 -7.12 5.22 46.31
C THR A 2 -7.50 4.05 45.42
N ASP A 3 -7.74 4.32 44.14
CA ASP A 3 -7.69 3.35 43.04
C ASP A 3 -7.14 4.16 41.86
N THR A 4 -5.83 4.19 41.65
CA THR A 4 -5.01 3.24 40.89
C THR A 4 -5.40 3.22 39.40
N THR A 5 -4.57 3.93 38.64
CA THR A 5 -3.99 3.56 37.34
C THR A 5 -4.84 2.76 36.36
N ASP A 6 -5.14 3.37 35.21
CA ASP A 6 -5.07 2.67 33.93
C ASP A 6 -4.48 3.58 32.85
N ASN A 7 -3.21 3.30 32.60
CA ASN A 7 -2.42 3.72 31.46
C ASN A 7 -2.84 2.87 30.26
N GLN A 8 -3.51 3.47 29.27
CA GLN A 8 -3.38 3.03 27.89
C GLN A 8 -3.28 4.23 26.95
N SER A 9 -2.03 4.66 26.79
CA SER A 9 -1.33 4.66 25.51
C SER A 9 -2.10 5.10 24.26
N ASN A 10 -1.55 6.19 23.69
CA ASN A 10 -1.49 6.46 22.26
C ASN A 10 -2.67 7.21 21.65
N LYS A 11 -3.06 8.30 22.31
CA LYS A 11 -3.63 9.45 21.62
C LYS A 11 -2.54 10.10 20.76
N LYS A 12 -2.30 9.56 19.57
CA LYS A 12 -1.41 10.20 18.58
C LYS A 12 -2.08 11.49 18.15
N ASP A 13 -1.51 12.57 18.71
CA ASP A 13 -1.91 13.94 18.49
C ASP A 13 -2.08 14.26 17.01
N ARG A 14 -3.20 14.93 16.76
CA ARG A 14 -3.49 15.69 15.55
C ARG A 14 -2.44 16.81 15.44
N LYS A 15 -1.28 16.54 14.83
CA LYS A 15 -0.42 17.61 14.29
C LYS A 15 -0.68 17.72 12.80
N SER A 16 -1.37 18.79 12.44
CA SER A 16 -1.49 19.37 11.10
C SER A 16 -0.16 19.95 10.62
N GLY A 17 0.88 19.12 10.56
CA GLY A 17 2.13 19.42 9.86
C GLY A 17 2.19 18.54 8.63
N SER A 18 2.55 19.12 7.48
CA SER A 18 2.74 18.40 6.22
C SER A 18 3.38 17.02 6.44
N PRO A 19 2.86 15.95 5.82
CA PRO A 19 3.36 14.61 6.07
C PRO A 19 4.88 14.60 5.87
N SER A 20 5.63 14.22 6.92
CA SER A 20 7.07 14.04 6.83
C SER A 20 7.36 13.10 5.65
N VAL A 21 8.34 13.45 4.82
CA VAL A 21 8.74 12.67 3.62
C VAL A 21 8.95 11.18 3.95
N LEU A 22 9.44 10.89 5.16
CA LEU A 22 9.60 9.53 5.69
C LEU A 22 8.28 8.77 5.81
N LYS A 23 7.19 9.44 6.19
CA LYS A 23 5.84 8.84 6.24
C LYS A 23 5.28 8.56 4.87
N ILE A 24 5.57 9.43 3.89
CA ILE A 24 5.16 9.23 2.50
C ILE A 24 5.91 8.02 1.93
N MET A 25 7.23 7.93 2.12
CA MET A 25 8.02 6.75 1.74
C MET A 25 7.53 5.47 2.42
N GLN A 26 7.28 5.49 3.74
CA GLN A 26 6.73 4.34 4.45
C GLN A 26 5.37 3.92 3.90
N SER A 27 4.51 4.88 3.54
CA SER A 27 3.21 4.58 2.94
C SER A 27 3.33 3.96 1.55
N ILE A 28 4.29 4.42 0.73
CA ILE A 28 4.56 3.87 -0.61
C ILE A 28 5.12 2.45 -0.51
N LEU A 29 6.08 2.22 0.40
CA LEU A 29 6.66 0.90 0.67
C LEU A 29 5.59 -0.06 1.19
N ALA A 30 4.78 0.36 2.16
CA ALA A 30 3.66 -0.41 2.68
C ALA A 30 2.66 -0.81 1.56
N GLY A 31 2.32 0.13 0.67
CA GLY A 31 1.49 -0.16 -0.50
C GLY A 31 2.14 -1.13 -1.49
N ALA A 32 3.45 -1.01 -1.71
CA ALA A 32 4.21 -1.89 -2.61
C ALA A 32 4.35 -3.32 -2.08
N PHE A 33 4.41 -3.51 -0.75
CA PHE A 33 4.45 -4.82 -0.10
C PHE A 33 3.06 -5.44 0.13
N GLY A 34 1.99 -4.80 -0.33
CA GLY A 34 0.63 -5.35 -0.24
C GLY A 34 -0.02 -5.24 1.14
N VAL A 35 0.53 -4.41 2.05
CA VAL A 35 -0.14 -4.13 3.34
C VAL A 35 -1.24 -3.09 3.14
N GLN A 36 -2.23 -3.48 2.34
CA GLN A 36 -3.45 -2.73 2.15
C GLN A 36 -4.22 -2.74 3.48
N SER A 37 -4.37 -1.58 4.13
CA SER A 37 -5.09 -1.47 5.40
C SER A 37 -6.50 -2.05 5.28
N ASP A 38 -7.02 -2.65 6.34
CA ASP A 38 -8.37 -3.26 6.36
C ASP A 38 -9.49 -2.32 5.94
N LYS A 39 -9.29 -1.01 6.05
CA LYS A 39 -10.23 0.00 5.56
C LYS A 39 -10.34 0.02 4.03
N ARG A 40 -9.20 -0.09 3.33
CA ARG A 40 -9.15 -0.14 1.86
C ARG A 40 -9.67 -1.47 1.34
N ARG A 41 -9.33 -2.56 2.05
CA ARG A 41 -9.91 -3.87 1.82
C ARG A 41 -11.44 -3.82 1.97
N GLN A 42 -11.98 -3.32 3.08
CA GLN A 42 -13.44 -3.24 3.26
C GLN A 42 -14.11 -2.39 2.18
N GLU A 43 -13.54 -1.25 1.79
CA GLU A 43 -14.06 -0.41 0.71
C GLU A 43 -14.08 -1.17 -0.63
N ASP A 44 -13.02 -1.91 -0.93
CA ASP A 44 -12.89 -2.68 -2.16
C ASP A 44 -13.80 -3.92 -2.21
N PHE A 45 -13.94 -4.61 -1.08
CA PHE A 45 -14.78 -5.80 -0.94
C PHE A 45 -16.25 -5.48 -0.60
N SER A 46 -16.57 -4.22 -0.30
CA SER A 46 -17.97 -3.73 -0.19
C SER A 46 -18.50 -3.22 -1.53
N SER A 47 -17.65 -3.15 -2.56
CA SER A 47 -18.06 -2.76 -3.90
C SER A 47 -18.99 -3.82 -4.52
N HIS A 48 -19.93 -3.38 -5.36
CA HIS A 48 -20.99 -4.23 -5.91
C HIS A 48 -20.49 -5.34 -6.86
N SER A 49 -19.22 -5.30 -7.30
CA SER A 49 -18.65 -6.31 -8.19
C SER A 49 -17.13 -6.39 -8.09
N PRO A 50 -16.54 -7.60 -8.02
CA PRO A 50 -15.09 -7.81 -7.98
C PRO A 50 -14.41 -7.64 -9.36
N LEU A 51 -15.18 -7.52 -10.45
CA LEU A 51 -14.65 -7.48 -11.82
C LEU A 51 -13.61 -6.37 -12.07
N PRO A 52 -13.80 -5.12 -11.60
CA PRO A 52 -12.81 -4.05 -11.83
C PRO A 52 -11.43 -4.39 -11.24
N TYR A 53 -11.39 -5.07 -10.08
CA TYR A 53 -10.15 -5.47 -9.43
C TYR A 53 -9.41 -6.56 -10.20
N ILE A 54 -10.15 -7.52 -10.75
CA ILE A 54 -9.59 -8.59 -11.59
C ILE A 54 -8.99 -8.00 -12.87
N ILE A 55 -9.71 -7.10 -13.54
CA ILE A 55 -9.23 -6.45 -14.76
C ILE A 55 -7.99 -5.60 -14.46
N ALA A 56 -8.02 -4.79 -13.39
CA ALA A 56 -6.87 -4.00 -12.97
C ALA A 56 -5.65 -4.87 -12.64
N GLY A 57 -5.84 -5.97 -11.91
CA GLY A 57 -4.78 -6.93 -11.59
C GLY A 57 -4.20 -7.60 -12.83
N LEU A 58 -5.04 -7.97 -13.79
CA LEU A 58 -4.60 -8.58 -15.05
C LEU A 58 -3.78 -7.61 -15.90
N LEU A 59 -4.25 -6.37 -16.04
CA LEU A 59 -3.54 -5.30 -16.75
C LEU A 59 -2.19 -5.00 -16.09
N PHE A 60 -2.17 -4.88 -14.76
CA PHE A 60 -0.94 -4.68 -14.01
C PHE A 60 0.05 -5.84 -14.22
N THR A 61 -0.42 -7.08 -14.14
CA THR A 61 0.41 -8.27 -14.34
C THR A 61 1.00 -8.31 -15.76
N ALA A 62 0.18 -8.02 -16.77
CA ALA A 62 0.65 -7.96 -18.16
C ALA A 62 1.73 -6.87 -18.34
N ALA A 63 1.50 -5.68 -17.79
CA ALA A 63 2.48 -4.59 -17.84
C ALA A 63 3.78 -4.96 -17.10
N PHE A 64 3.69 -5.61 -15.94
CA PHE A 64 4.85 -6.05 -15.16
C PHE A 64 5.69 -7.07 -15.94
N VAL A 65 5.06 -8.09 -16.50
CA VAL A 65 5.76 -9.10 -17.34
C VAL A 65 6.39 -8.44 -18.57
N GLY A 66 5.66 -7.55 -19.25
CA GLY A 66 6.22 -6.77 -20.36
C GLY A 66 7.44 -5.95 -19.96
N GLY A 67 7.40 -5.30 -18.80
CA GLY A 67 8.53 -4.58 -18.22
C GLY A 67 9.74 -5.49 -17.97
N LEU A 68 9.53 -6.68 -17.40
CA LEU A 68 10.60 -7.66 -17.20
C LEU A 68 11.22 -8.10 -18.53
N ILE A 69 10.41 -8.36 -19.55
CA ILE A 69 10.90 -8.71 -20.89
C ILE A 69 11.79 -7.59 -21.45
N LEU A 70 11.35 -6.33 -21.36
CA LEU A 70 12.14 -5.19 -21.83
C LEU A 70 13.47 -5.07 -21.09
N VAL A 71 13.46 -5.25 -19.77
CA VAL A 71 14.69 -5.24 -18.97
C VAL A 71 15.63 -6.37 -19.39
N VAL A 72 15.12 -7.59 -19.55
CA VAL A 72 15.92 -8.74 -20.01
C VAL A 72 16.51 -8.47 -21.39
N GLN A 73 15.72 -7.95 -22.33
CA GLN A 73 16.21 -7.60 -23.65
C GLN A 73 17.27 -6.50 -23.61
N ALA A 74 17.08 -5.46 -22.80
CA ALA A 74 18.07 -4.40 -22.64
C ALA A 74 19.39 -4.94 -22.07
N VAL A 75 19.32 -5.85 -21.10
CA VAL A 75 20.49 -6.51 -20.51
C VAL A 75 21.19 -7.41 -21.54
N LEU A 76 20.45 -8.22 -22.29
CA LEU A 76 21.03 -9.08 -23.34
C LEU A 76 21.62 -8.27 -24.49
N ALA A 77 21.01 -7.14 -24.86
CA ALA A 77 21.56 -6.24 -25.88
C ALA A 77 22.82 -5.50 -25.42
N SER A 78 23.07 -5.45 -24.10
CA SER A 78 24.25 -4.81 -23.50
C SER A 78 25.41 -5.78 -23.24
N GLN A 79 25.22 -7.08 -23.44
CA GLN A 79 26.25 -8.11 -23.43
C GLN A 79 26.79 -8.34 -24.85
#